data_AF-A0A822CYN6-F1
#
_entry.id   AF-A0A822CYN6-F1
#
_cell.length_a   1.000
_cell.length_b   1.000
_cell.length_c   1.000
_cell.angle_alpha   90.00
_cell.angle_beta   90.00
_cell.angle_gamma   90.00
#
_symmetry.space_group_name_H-M   'P 1'
#
loop_
_entity.id
_entity.type
_entity.pdbx_description
1 polymer ?
#
loop_
_entity_poly.entity_id
_entity_poly.type
_entity_poly.pdbx_seq_one_letter_code
_entity_poly.pdbx_strand_id
1 'polypeptide(L)' 'QCICPPGYNGQRCETRDACTPNPCLNGGACIPNNIGGFTCQCQLGYSGQRCEDRELPHFSYAILFV' A
#
# COMPACT_ATOMS: atom_id res chain seq x y z
N GLN A 1 12.34 12.96 18.80
CA GLN A 1 12.04 12.29 17.52
C GLN A 1 13.30 12.31 16.68
N CYS A 2 13.77 11.16 16.22
CA CYS A 2 14.90 11.08 15.29
C CYS A 2 14.40 11.27 13.86
N ILE A 3 15.06 12.14 13.09
CA ILE A 3 14.87 12.20 11.64
C ILE A 3 15.64 11.02 11.06
N CYS A 4 14.92 10.02 10.57
CA CYS A 4 15.54 8.83 10.00
C CYS A 4 15.95 9.05 8.54
N PRO A 5 17.05 8.42 8.09
CA PRO A 5 17.42 8.41 6.68
C PRO A 5 16.32 7.73 5.84
N PRO A 6 16.23 8.04 4.54
CA PRO A 6 15.25 7.43 3.65
C PRO A 6 15.34 5.90 3.71
N GLY A 7 14.21 5.24 3.89
CA GLY A 7 14.17 3.77 4.00
C GLY A 7 14.38 3.22 5.40
N TYR A 8 14.36 4.04 6.45
CA TYR A 8 14.44 3.62 7.86
C TYR A 8 13.37 4.28 8.72
N ASN A 9 12.85 3.54 9.71
CA ASN A 9 11.89 4.00 10.71
C ASN A 9 12.22 3.42 12.11
N GLY A 10 11.45 3.81 13.12
CA GLY A 10 11.67 3.43 14.52
C GLY A 10 12.16 4.59 15.40
N GLN A 11 12.24 4.37 16.72
CA GLN A 11 12.72 5.42 17.64
C GLN A 11 14.19 5.76 17.41
N ARG A 12 14.98 4.79 16.93
CA ARG A 12 16.41 4.89 16.68
C ARG A 12 16.76 4.63 15.21
N CYS A 13 15.78 4.63 14.31
CA CYS A 13 15.95 4.29 12.90
C CYS A 13 16.52 2.88 12.68
N GLU A 14 16.18 1.97 13.58
CA GLU A 14 16.65 0.58 13.62
C GLU A 14 15.89 -0.33 12.65
N THR A 15 14.68 0.06 12.27
CA THR A 15 13.79 -0.75 11.44
C THR A 15 13.87 -0.26 10.01
N ARG A 16 14.11 -1.19 9.07
CA ARG A 16 14.05 -0.86 7.65
C ARG A 16 12.62 -0.54 7.27
N ASP A 17 12.41 0.58 6.60
CA ASP A 17 11.09 0.95 6.07
C ASP A 17 10.69 -0.06 5.00
N ALA A 18 9.61 -0.78 5.28
CA ALA A 18 9.04 -1.77 4.37
C ALA A 18 8.47 -1.15 3.09
N CYS A 19 8.33 0.18 3.05
CA CYS A 19 7.90 0.94 1.88
C CYS A 19 9.04 1.39 0.95
N THR A 20 10.30 1.02 1.23
CA THR A 20 11.44 1.42 0.40
C THR A 20 12.26 0.21 -0.07
N PRO A 21 12.29 -0.11 -1.39
CA PRO A 21 11.52 0.52 -2.48
C PRO A 21 10.02 0.24 -2.37
N ASN A 22 9.17 1.13 -2.91
CA ASN A 22 7.71 1.01 -2.77
C ASN A 22 7.21 -0.34 -3.29
N PRO A 23 6.70 -1.23 -2.41
CA PRO A 23 6.22 -2.53 -2.83
C PRO A 23 4.87 -2.45 -3.54
N CYS A 24 4.11 -1.37 -3.35
CA CYS A 24 2.78 -1.19 -3.91
C CYS A 24 2.84 -0.84 -5.40
N LEU A 25 2.01 -1.50 -6.20
CA LEU A 25 1.89 -1.34 -7.64
C LEU A 25 0.72 -0.42 -7.99
N ASN A 26 0.61 -0.06 -9.28
CA ASN A 26 -0.53 0.68 -9.84
C ASN A 26 -0.88 2.00 -9.12
N GLY A 27 0.13 2.69 -8.56
CA GLY A 27 -0.08 3.94 -7.82
C GLY A 27 -0.65 3.76 -6.41
N GLY A 28 -0.57 2.56 -5.84
CA GLY A 28 -0.89 2.30 -4.44
C GLY A 28 0.02 3.05 -3.48
N ALA A 29 -0.57 3.60 -2.41
CA ALA A 29 0.17 4.26 -1.34
C ALA A 29 0.66 3.24 -0.32
N CYS A 30 1.96 3.24 -0.02
CA CYS A 30 2.51 2.34 0.98
C CYS A 30 2.42 2.96 2.37
N ILE A 31 1.85 2.19 3.31
CA ILE A 31 1.70 2.57 4.72
C ILE A 31 2.55 1.61 5.55
N PRO A 32 3.65 2.07 6.16
CA PRO A 32 4.46 1.23 7.03
C PRO A 32 3.73 0.95 8.35
N ASN A 33 3.80 -0.30 8.82
CA ASN A 33 3.23 -0.71 10.10
C ASN A 33 4.31 -0.69 11.20
N ASN A 34 3.90 -0.30 12.40
CA ASN A 34 4.78 -0.20 13.58
C ASN A 34 5.38 -1.54 14.04
N ILE A 35 4.92 -2.67 13.49
CA ILE A 35 5.33 -4.04 13.85
C ILE A 35 6.32 -4.60 12.80
N GLY A 36 6.84 -3.77 11.89
CA GLY A 36 7.83 -4.19 10.88
C GLY A 36 7.22 -4.77 9.61
N GLY A 37 6.03 -4.31 9.23
CA GLY A 37 5.36 -4.69 7.97
C GLY A 37 4.98 -3.47 7.14
N PHE A 38 4.31 -3.72 6.01
CA PHE A 38 3.68 -2.68 5.20
C PHE A 38 2.25 -3.08 4.85
N THR A 39 1.42 -2.08 4.60
CA THR A 39 0.08 -2.21 4.02
C THR A 39 0.01 -1.32 2.79
N CYS A 40 -0.45 -1.84 1.66
CA CYS A 40 -0.72 -1.03 0.48
C CYS A 40 -2.17 -0.54 0.48
N GLN A 41 -2.34 0.78 0.40
CA GLN A 41 -3.62 1.41 0.14
C GLN A 41 -3.80 1.54 -1.38
N CYS A 42 -4.66 0.70 -1.94
CA CYS A 42 -4.89 0.63 -3.38
C CYS A 42 -5.82 1.74 -3.86
N GLN A 43 -5.58 2.20 -5.09
CA GLN A 43 -6.47 3.11 -5.81
C GLN A 43 -7.78 2.41 -6.16
N LEU A 44 -8.82 3.19 -6.41
CA LEU A 44 -10.10 2.65 -6.88
C LEU A 44 -9.86 1.83 -8.16
N GLY A 45 -10.36 0.60 -8.15
CA GLY A 45 -10.20 -0.31 -9.29
C GLY A 45 -9.00 -1.26 -9.19
N TYR A 46 -8.29 -1.25 -8.06
CA TYR A 46 -7.18 -2.15 -7.78
C TYR A 46 -7.34 -2.86 -6.43
N SER A 47 -6.90 -4.11 -6.37
CA SER A 47 -6.95 -4.97 -5.20
C SER A 47 -5.68 -5.84 -5.11
N GLY A 48 -5.60 -6.69 -4.08
CA GLY A 48 -4.40 -7.49 -3.79
C GLY A 48 -3.50 -6.85 -2.73
N GLN A 49 -2.53 -7.61 -2.22
CA GLN A 49 -1.64 -7.18 -1.13
C GLN A 49 -0.73 -6.02 -1.56
N ARG A 50 -0.41 -5.96 -2.85
CA ARG A 50 0.45 -4.97 -3.49
C ARG A 50 -0.31 -4.16 -4.54
N CYS A 51 -1.64 -4.19 -4.54
CA CYS A 51 -2.45 -3.54 -5.57
C CYS A 51 -2.14 -4.05 -6.98
N GLU A 52 -1.75 -5.31 -7.11
CA GLU A 52 -1.38 -5.99 -8.35
C GLU A 52 -2.61 -6.31 -9.21
N ASP A 53 -3.74 -6.54 -8.57
CA ASP A 53 -4.97 -6.96 -9.23
C ASP A 53 -5.78 -5.73 -9.65
N ARG A 54 -6.39 -5.82 -10.82
CA ARG A 54 -7.33 -4.82 -11.32
C ARG A 54 -8.74 -5.25 -10.95
N GLU A 55 -9.24 -4.73 -9.84
CA GLU A 55 -10.63 -4.88 -9.44
C GLU A 55 -11.50 -4.00 -10.33
N LEU A 56 -11.95 -4.51 -11.47
CA LEU A 56 -12.92 -3.77 -12.28
C LEU A 56 -14.15 -3.46 -11.42
N PRO A 57 -14.73 -2.25 -11.54
CA PRO A 57 -15.93 -1.90 -10.79
C PRO A 57 -17.09 -2.75 -11.32
N HIS A 58 -17.32 -3.90 -10.70
CA HIS A 58 -18.52 -4.72 -10.91
C HIS A 58 -19.81 -3.97 -10.53
N PHE A 59 -19.71 -2.73 -10.02
CA PHE A 59 -20.85 -1.83 -9.81
C PHE A 59 -21.41 -1.18 -11.08
N SER A 60 -20.72 -1.24 -12.24
CA SER A 60 -21.31 -0.72 -13.48
C SER A 60 -22.10 -1.76 -14.30
N TYR A 61 -22.00 -3.06 -13.96
CA TYR A 61 -22.70 -4.15 -14.67
C TYR A 61 -23.86 -4.78 -13.88
N ALA A 62 -24.08 -4.40 -12.61
CA ALA A 62 -25.23 -4.87 -11.83
C ALA A 62 -26.50 -4.03 -12.00
N ILE A 63 -26.43 -2.82 -12.58
CA ILE A 63 -27.58 -1.91 -12.78
C ILE A 63 -28.27 -2.15 -14.14
N LEU A 64 -27.76 -3.05 -14.97
CA LEU A 64 -28.41 -3.44 -16.25
C LEU A 64 -29.32 -4.68 -16.15
N PHE A 65 -29.46 -5.28 -14.95
CA PHE A 65 -30.27 -6.49 -14.73
C PHE A 65 -31.30 -6.39 -13.59
N VAL A 66 -31.66 -5.18 -13.14
CA VAL A 66 -32.81 -4.97 -12.23
C VAL A 66 -33.68 -3.82 -12.70
#